data_AF-A0A7V0S201-F1
#
_entry.id   AF-A0A7V0S201-F1
#
_cell.length_a   1.000
_cell.length_b   1.000
_cell.length_c   1.000
_cell.angle_alpha   90.00
_cell.angle_beta   90.00
_cell.angle_gamma   90.00
#
_symmetry.space_group_name_H-M   'P 1'
#
loop_
_entity.id
_entity.type
_entity.pdbx_description
1 polymer ?
#
loop_
_entity_poly.entity_id
_entity_poly.type
_entity_poly.pdbx_seq_one_letter_code
_entity_poly.pdbx_strand_id
1 'polypeptide(L)'
;VISDCIFEVSIEGKIEFINPYGLKILGLTQQDIEHGIDVSDLVSEPDYQELDQNIEQLIKGTDLNPLKVNIRIYNEWVKAEVYAKPRRSENKAVGYSGVLIIKDKHNHLHLSVFGVG
;
A
#
# COMPACT_ATOMS: atom_id res chain seq x y z
N VAL A 1 -12.91 2.07 14.97
CA VAL A 1 -11.44 2.06 14.76
C VAL A 1 -11.23 1.80 13.28
N ILE A 2 -10.42 2.62 12.60
CA ILE A 2 -10.24 2.52 11.14
C ILE A 2 -9.52 1.18 10.87
N SER A 3 -10.26 0.20 10.35
CA SER A 3 -9.79 -1.17 10.07
C SER A 3 -9.16 -1.29 8.69
N ASP A 4 -8.49 -0.23 8.23
CA ASP A 4 -7.91 -0.13 6.90
C ASP A 4 -6.41 0.15 6.98
N CYS A 5 -5.67 -0.33 5.99
CA CYS A 5 -4.24 -0.10 5.87
C CYS A 5 -4.03 1.34 5.36
N ILE A 6 -3.40 2.17 6.17
CA ILE A 6 -3.04 3.56 5.81
C ILE A 6 -1.57 3.59 5.47
N PHE A 7 -1.20 4.21 4.37
CA PHE A 7 0.18 4.24 3.89
C PHE A 7 0.62 5.64 3.42
N GLU A 8 1.93 5.85 3.42
CA GLU A 8 2.60 6.97 2.74
C GLU A 8 3.78 6.43 1.92
N VAL A 9 3.92 6.94 0.70
CA VAL A 9 4.95 6.53 -0.25
C VAL A 9 5.58 7.78 -0.85
N SER A 10 6.91 7.74 -1.01
CA SER A 10 7.69 8.76 -1.71
C SER A 10 7.38 8.81 -3.22
N ILE A 11 7.89 9.82 -3.92
CA ILE A 11 7.75 9.89 -5.39
C ILE A 11 8.54 8.79 -6.10
N GLU A 12 9.57 8.23 -5.47
CA GLU A 12 10.39 7.15 -6.01
C GLU A 12 9.79 5.75 -5.77
N GLY A 13 8.63 5.64 -5.13
CA GLY A 13 7.98 4.36 -4.85
C GLY A 13 8.35 3.72 -3.51
N LYS A 14 9.27 4.33 -2.75
CA LYS A 14 9.64 3.85 -1.41
C LYS A 14 8.51 4.09 -0.41
N ILE A 15 8.17 3.07 0.35
CA ILE A 15 7.18 3.16 1.41
C ILE A 15 7.80 3.90 2.61
N GLU A 16 7.25 5.06 2.96
CA GLU A 16 7.73 5.89 4.08
C GLU A 16 7.02 5.54 5.39
N PHE A 17 5.77 5.08 5.29
CA PHE A 17 4.94 4.77 6.45
C PHE A 17 3.83 3.78 6.10
N ILE A 18 3.55 2.87 7.03
CA ILE A 18 2.30 2.09 7.08
C ILE A 18 1.83 2.08 8.53
N ASN A 19 0.53 2.27 8.77
CA ASN A 19 -0.01 2.18 10.13
C ASN A 19 0.15 0.76 10.73
N PRO A 20 0.18 0.60 12.07
CA PRO A 20 0.42 -0.71 12.70
C PRO A 20 -0.55 -1.82 12.25
N TYR A 21 -1.79 -1.45 11.94
CA TYR A 21 -2.78 -2.39 11.42
C TYR A 21 -2.46 -2.87 9.99
N GLY A 22 -2.04 -1.96 9.11
CA GLY A 22 -1.59 -2.27 7.76
C GLY A 22 -0.36 -3.17 7.76
N LEU A 23 0.63 -2.89 8.62
CA LEU A 23 1.82 -3.73 8.79
C LEU A 23 1.43 -5.19 9.11
N LYS A 24 0.55 -5.39 10.10
CA LYS A 24 0.07 -6.71 10.49
C LYS A 24 -0.63 -7.45 9.35
N ILE A 25 -1.46 -6.74 8.58
CA ILE A 25 -2.19 -7.31 7.46
C ILE A 25 -1.24 -7.73 6.34
N LEU A 26 -0.29 -6.86 6.00
CA LEU A 26 0.65 -7.08 4.89
C LEU A 26 1.75 -8.08 5.26
N GLY A 27 1.88 -8.44 6.54
CA GLY A 27 2.96 -9.29 7.03
C GLY A 27 4.31 -8.56 7.07
N LEU A 28 4.28 -7.23 7.18
CA LEU A 28 5.45 -6.36 7.21
C LEU A 28 5.78 -5.93 8.64
N THR A 29 7.04 -5.63 8.85
CA THR A 29 7.58 -5.05 10.08
C THR A 29 7.96 -3.59 9.88
N GLN A 30 8.13 -2.86 10.97
CA GLN A 30 8.68 -1.50 10.90
C GLN A 30 10.10 -1.50 10.31
N GLN A 31 10.86 -2.57 10.54
CA GLN A 31 12.21 -2.71 10.02
C GLN A 31 12.23 -2.84 8.49
N ASP A 32 11.21 -3.44 7.88
CA ASP A 32 11.08 -3.49 6.41
C ASP A 32 10.91 -2.09 5.81
N ILE A 33 10.16 -1.22 6.49
CA ILE A 33 10.02 0.19 6.13
C ILE A 33 11.37 0.90 6.25
N GLU A 34 12.08 0.70 7.35
CA GLU A 34 13.40 1.30 7.60
C GLU A 34 14.48 0.82 6.62
N HIS A 35 14.39 -0.42 6.13
CA HIS A 35 15.24 -0.95 5.07
C HIS A 35 14.86 -0.48 3.66
N GLY A 36 13.76 0.28 3.53
CA GLY A 36 13.37 0.93 2.29
C GLY A 36 12.65 0.02 1.30
N ILE A 37 11.74 -0.83 1.79
CA ILE A 37 10.82 -1.61 0.95
C ILE A 37 10.10 -0.71 -0.06
N ASP A 38 9.91 -1.23 -1.28
CA ASP A 38 9.31 -0.52 -2.40
C ASP A 38 7.88 -1.03 -2.68
N VAL A 39 7.05 -0.19 -3.27
CA VAL A 39 5.70 -0.59 -3.70
C VAL A 39 5.73 -1.75 -4.70
N SER A 40 6.75 -1.82 -5.56
CA SER A 40 6.95 -2.91 -6.52
C SER A 40 7.21 -4.27 -5.87
N ASP A 41 7.67 -4.30 -4.61
CA ASP A 41 7.83 -5.56 -3.85
C ASP A 41 6.47 -6.14 -3.43
N LEU A 42 5.44 -5.30 -3.34
CA LEU A 42 4.12 -5.66 -2.83
C LEU A 42 3.07 -5.83 -3.92
N VAL A 43 3.23 -5.19 -5.08
CA VAL A 43 2.23 -5.18 -6.16
C VAL A 43 2.67 -6.11 -7.29
N SER A 44 1.73 -6.80 -7.92
CA SER A 44 2.05 -7.64 -9.08
C SER A 44 2.64 -6.81 -10.22
N GLU A 45 3.58 -7.35 -10.99
CA GLU A 45 4.27 -6.60 -12.06
C GLU A 45 3.31 -5.96 -13.10
N PRO A 46 2.24 -6.64 -13.57
CA PRO A 46 1.28 -6.01 -14.48
C PRO A 46 0.52 -4.84 -13.85
N ASP A 47 0.13 -4.99 -12.58
CA ASP A 47 -0.61 -3.94 -11.86
C ASP A 47 0.30 -2.77 -11.49
N TYR A 48 1.60 -3.02 -11.23
CA TYR A 48 2.57 -1.98 -10.93
C TYR A 48 2.75 -1.00 -12.10
N GLN A 49 2.76 -1.50 -13.33
CA GLN A 49 2.87 -0.64 -14.52
C GLN A 49 1.67 0.31 -14.66
N GLU A 50 0.46 -0.18 -14.42
CA GLU A 50 -0.74 0.66 -14.41
C GLU A 50 -0.72 1.63 -13.22
N LEU A 51 -0.32 1.15 -12.04
CA LEU A 51 -0.21 1.96 -10.84
C LEU A 51 0.76 3.12 -11.03
N ASP A 52 1.97 2.88 -11.54
CA ASP A 52 3.01 3.89 -11.76
C ASP A 52 2.53 5.00 -12.71
N GLN A 53 1.90 4.63 -13.83
CA GLN A 53 1.30 5.60 -14.76
C GLN A 53 0.23 6.46 -14.11
N ASN A 54 -0.62 5.87 -13.27
CA ASN A 54 -1.67 6.61 -12.57
C ASN A 54 -1.07 7.52 -11.47
N ILE A 55 -0.08 7.05 -10.72
CA ILE A 55 0.60 7.84 -9.69
C ILE A 55 1.27 9.07 -10.30
N GLU A 56 1.87 8.98 -11.49
CA GLU A 56 2.37 10.16 -12.20
C GLU A 56 1.26 11.21 -12.43
N GLN A 57 0.07 10.77 -12.83
CA GLN A 57 -1.08 11.66 -13.05
C GLN A 57 -1.57 12.27 -11.73
N LEU A 58 -1.61 11.48 -10.66
CA LEU A 58 -1.95 11.94 -9.31
C LEU A 58 -1.02 13.05 -8.83
N ILE A 59 0.29 12.85 -9.01
CA ILE A 59 1.34 13.81 -8.65
C ILE A 59 1.18 15.12 -9.44
N LYS A 60 0.78 15.03 -10.72
CA LYS A 60 0.45 16.18 -11.60
C LYS A 60 -0.85 16.88 -11.21
N GLY A 61 -1.63 16.33 -10.27
CA GLY A 61 -2.85 16.94 -9.74
C GLY A 61 -4.14 16.43 -10.39
N THR A 62 -4.07 15.34 -11.15
CA THR A 62 -5.24 14.66 -11.69
C THR A 62 -5.87 13.79 -10.61
N ASP A 63 -7.17 13.95 -10.38
CA ASP A 63 -7.91 13.03 -9.49
C ASP A 63 -7.96 11.64 -10.12
N LEU A 64 -7.65 10.62 -9.31
CA LEU A 64 -7.72 9.23 -9.72
C LEU A 64 -8.99 8.56 -9.20
N ASN A 65 -9.55 7.68 -10.01
CA ASN A 65 -10.43 6.63 -9.50
C ASN A 65 -9.62 5.64 -8.66
N PRO A 66 -10.27 4.91 -7.72
CA PRO A 66 -9.59 3.88 -6.95
C PRO A 66 -9.00 2.82 -7.86
N LEU A 67 -7.72 2.51 -7.68
CA LEU A 67 -7.01 1.54 -8.49
C LEU A 67 -7.20 0.14 -7.89
N LYS A 68 -7.45 -0.84 -8.76
CA LYS A 68 -7.55 -2.24 -8.34
C LYS A 68 -6.23 -2.92 -8.63
N VAL A 69 -5.60 -3.44 -7.58
CA VAL A 69 -4.28 -4.08 -7.67
C VAL A 69 -4.31 -5.43 -6.99
N ASN A 70 -3.51 -6.38 -7.47
CA ASN A 70 -3.17 -7.60 -6.76
C ASN A 70 -1.92 -7.33 -5.93
N ILE A 71 -2.05 -7.49 -4.62
CA ILE A 71 -0.96 -7.32 -3.67
C ILE A 71 -0.55 -8.66 -3.08
N ARG A 72 0.74 -8.80 -2.79
CA ARG A 72 1.29 -9.96 -2.11
C ARG A 72 1.12 -9.79 -0.61
N ILE A 73 0.34 -10.68 0.01
CA ILE A 73 0.18 -10.76 1.46
C ILE A 73 0.67 -12.14 1.89
N TYR A 74 1.76 -12.16 2.67
CA TYR A 74 2.53 -13.38 2.94
C TYR A 74 2.92 -14.11 1.64
N ASN A 75 2.18 -15.14 1.25
CA ASN A 75 2.42 -15.94 0.05
C ASN A 75 1.24 -15.99 -0.93
N GLU A 76 0.23 -15.15 -0.73
CA GLU A 76 -0.98 -15.13 -1.54
C GLU A 76 -1.15 -13.78 -2.25
N TRP A 77 -1.68 -13.82 -3.47
CA TRP A 77 -2.10 -12.62 -4.20
C TRP A 77 -3.54 -12.30 -3.86
N VAL A 78 -3.76 -11.11 -3.29
CA VAL A 78 -5.08 -10.66 -2.86
C VAL A 78 -5.45 -9.38 -3.60
N LYS A 79 -6.70 -9.31 -4.07
CA LYS A 79 -7.23 -8.10 -4.69
C LYS A 79 -7.49 -7.02 -3.65
N ALA A 80 -6.93 -5.84 -3.88
CA ALA A 80 -7.12 -4.65 -3.06
C ALA A 80 -7.50 -3.44 -3.92
N GLU A 81 -8.11 -2.46 -3.27
CA GLU A 81 -8.38 -1.15 -3.86
C GLU A 81 -7.53 -0.08 -3.18
N VAL A 82 -6.88 0.75 -3.99
CA VAL A 82 -5.98 1.82 -3.55
C VAL A 82 -6.67 3.16 -3.77
N TYR A 83 -6.87 3.89 -2.67
CA TYR A 83 -7.37 5.26 -2.65
C TYR A 83 -6.22 6.18 -2.26
N ALA A 84 -5.65 6.90 -3.22
CA ALA A 84 -4.47 7.73 -2.99
C ALA A 84 -4.75 9.22 -3.24
N LYS A 85 -4.01 10.07 -2.53
CA LYS A 85 -3.95 11.53 -2.73
C LYS A 85 -2.49 12.00 -2.74
N PRO A 86 -2.15 13.03 -3.51
CA PRO A 86 -0.79 13.54 -3.52
C PRO A 86 -0.44 14.18 -2.17
N ARG A 87 0.76 13.89 -1.67
CA ARG A 87 1.41 14.63 -0.58
C ARG A 87 2.23 15.77 -1.16
N ARG A 88 2.04 16.98 -0.65
CA ARG A 88 2.73 18.18 -1.13
C ARG A 88 3.47 18.88 0.00
N SER A 89 4.69 19.35 -0.29
CA SER A 89 5.48 20.25 0.55
C SER A 89 5.91 21.44 -0.29
N GLU A 90 5.70 22.66 0.19
CA GLU A 90 6.07 23.89 -0.54
C GLU A 90 5.56 23.91 -2.01
N ASN A 91 4.32 23.47 -2.24
CA ASN A 91 3.69 23.27 -3.56
C ASN A 91 4.31 22.19 -4.47
N LYS A 92 5.41 21.55 -4.07
CA LYS A 92 6.00 20.41 -4.79
C LYS A 92 5.39 19.11 -4.27
N ALA A 93 5.09 18.18 -5.19
CA ALA A 93 4.72 16.83 -4.79
C ALA A 93 5.94 16.12 -4.21
N VAL A 94 5.76 15.53 -3.03
CA VAL A 94 6.81 14.77 -2.31
C VAL A 94 6.46 13.29 -2.18
N GLY A 95 5.27 12.90 -2.64
CA GLY A 95 4.81 11.51 -2.63
C GLY A 95 3.30 11.45 -2.69
N TYR A 96 2.75 10.36 -2.16
CA TYR A 96 1.32 10.16 -2.03
C TYR A 96 0.98 9.40 -0.74
N SER A 97 -0.22 9.62 -0.24
CA SER A 97 -0.76 8.93 0.95
C SER A 97 -2.13 8.38 0.62
N GLY A 98 -2.49 7.28 1.24
CA GLY A 98 -3.74 6.65 0.90
C GLY A 98 -4.21 5.59 1.88
N VAL A 99 -5.31 4.98 1.46
CA VAL A 99 -5.92 3.85 2.13
C VAL A 99 -5.95 2.67 1.14
N LEU A 100 -5.49 1.53 1.62
CA LEU A 100 -5.56 0.25 0.94
C LEU A 100 -6.71 -0.56 1.56
N ILE A 101 -7.71 -0.86 0.74
CA ILE A 101 -8.90 -1.64 1.15
C ILE A 101 -8.80 -3.03 0.54
N ILE A 102 -8.64 -4.04 1.40
CA ILE A 102 -8.62 -5.45 1.01
C ILE A 102 -10.05 -5.98 1.07
N LYS A 103 -10.56 -6.51 -0.05
CA LYS A 103 -11.96 -6.93 -0.17
C LYS A 103 -12.30 -8.24 0.54
N ASP A 104 -11.29 -9.04 0.91
CA ASP A 104 -11.47 -10.26 1.69
C ASP A 104 -10.84 -10.12 3.09
N LYS A 105 -11.51 -9.42 4.01
CA LYS A 105 -11.01 -9.24 5.38
C LYS A 105 -11.17 -10.50 6.25
N HIS A 106 -11.97 -11.48 5.82
CA HIS A 106 -12.46 -12.54 6.70
C HIS A 106 -11.55 -13.77 6.79
N ASN A 107 -10.72 -14.06 5.79
CA ASN A 107 -9.89 -15.27 5.79
C ASN A 107 -8.43 -15.06 6.24
N HIS A 108 -7.83 -13.88 6.04
CA HIS A 108 -6.38 -13.70 6.26
C HIS A 108 -5.95 -13.38 7.70
N LEU A 109 -6.88 -12.93 8.56
CA LEU A 109 -6.58 -12.69 9.99
C LEU A 109 -6.42 -14.00 10.79
N HIS A 110 -6.96 -15.12 10.31
CA HIS A 110 -6.95 -16.39 11.03
C HIS A 110 -5.58 -17.10 11.03
N LEU A 111 -4.70 -16.77 10.06
CA LEU A 111 -3.37 -17.39 9.93
C LEU A 111 -2.34 -16.88 10.95
N SER A 112 -2.65 -15.84 11.72
CA SER A 112 -1.74 -15.26 12.74
C SER A 112 -2.01 -15.72 14.18
N VAL A 113 -3.01 -16.58 14.41
CA VAL A 113 -3.42 -16.99 15.78
C VAL A 113 -2.94 -18.41 16.15
N PHE A 114 -2.45 -19.22 15.21
CA PHE A 114 -1.94 -20.57 15.48
C PHE A 114 -0.41 -20.68 15.39
N GLY A 115 0.28 -19.87 16.19
CA GLY A 115 1.74 -19.85 16.20
C GLY A 115 2.36 -19.52 17.55
N VAL A 116 1.72 -19.86 18.68
CA VAL A 116 2.37 -19.91 19.99
C VAL A 116 1.49 -20.69 20.98
N GLY A 117 2.00 -21.79 21.50
CA GLY A 117 1.40 -22.56 22.61
C GLY A 117 1.45 -24.06 22.39
#